data_AF-A0A7V1PVA2-F1
#
_entry.id   AF-A0A7V1PVA2-F1
#
_cell.length_a   1.000
_cell.length_b   1.000
_cell.length_c   1.000
_cell.angle_alpha   90.00
_cell.angle_beta   90.00
_cell.angle_gamma   90.00
#
_symmetry.space_group_name_H-M   'P 1'
#
loop_
_entity.id
_entity.type
_entity.pdbx_description
1 polymer ?
#
loop_
_entity_poly.entity_id
_entity_poly.type
_entity_poly.pdbx_seq_one_letter_code
_entity_poly.pdbx_strand_id
1 'polypeptide(L)'
;MAKVSDKGSPLFVLLIILFSIALVIVITVPQKIWDTEKLEKTQAEYNMNSIYEAEKFYHRLTKKYTTNTDTLLNTLAQDSTLKMAEKLVEYTSQLRKLFVEYLDLPYVDALLTISKNINSISDDLTSNKRYFKMVEEILNESEQLNLNLQVFHNDVKLPNYVAAVSALDSIYQLQRDLSDYNLQTAAMRLSQLTSNVNGHLPDVEINDFEEQWKDLTTRISAFVRKVNSSKVAKFTSTADRIKDFNAAVNTSLQRIAQLNKEDNINKAREIQAKIDAAYQTFLKDFIVTNRTAQYRLAEQDSQVLYISKDNFISPINGEPYLILIDQDSADVKVESPVLLKELKEKVEPVAREAAAFTFLPPFGAYADTLAVIHKKALDIKKKIRRNIEITIKNKEIDESFGKYRESTEYAAYKDLKDFIDVAQNSLSFSDIVEASEKGRNAISIFKQIYGENLFNNIDSIHAKIKADLEEYNSILAKVRRLPRGVENFEKDIAVLDALVARMKEAKSTTDVAKLSDLQKQLEELILFAADGITIPQYYIFKKSIKNVGYIYKNTRSWEEKKEK
;
A
#
# COMPACT_ATOMS: atom_id res chain seq x y z
N MET A 1 -77.70 -15.51 -6.52
CA MET A 1 -76.77 -16.04 -7.53
C MET A 1 -75.63 -15.03 -7.65
N ALA A 2 -74.33 -15.30 -7.52
CA ALA A 2 -73.55 -16.41 -6.96
C ALA A 2 -72.31 -15.72 -6.34
N LYS A 3 -71.97 -16.01 -5.07
CA LYS A 3 -70.71 -15.57 -4.47
C LYS A 3 -69.61 -16.46 -5.01
N VAL A 4 -68.89 -16.00 -6.03
CA VAL A 4 -67.64 -16.64 -6.47
C VAL A 4 -66.57 -16.29 -5.43
N SER A 5 -66.35 -17.22 -4.52
CA SER A 5 -65.19 -17.21 -3.64
C SER A 5 -63.96 -17.55 -4.50
N ASP A 6 -63.35 -16.53 -5.11
CA ASP A 6 -62.02 -16.60 -5.72
C ASP A 6 -60.96 -16.76 -4.63
N LYS A 7 -60.94 -17.95 -3.98
CA LYS A 7 -59.75 -18.43 -3.32
C LYS A 7 -58.85 -18.93 -4.45
N GLY A 8 -57.93 -18.07 -4.90
CA GLY A 8 -56.90 -18.45 -5.86
C GLY A 8 -56.33 -19.82 -5.47
N SER A 9 -56.21 -20.73 -6.45
CA SER A 9 -55.84 -22.12 -6.20
C SER A 9 -54.64 -22.19 -5.25
N PRO A 10 -54.70 -22.98 -4.16
CA PRO A 10 -53.58 -23.15 -3.23
C PRO A 10 -52.26 -23.47 -3.94
N LEU A 11 -52.34 -24.13 -5.10
CA LEU A 11 -51.20 -24.41 -5.98
C LEU A 11 -50.52 -23.13 -6.49
N PHE A 12 -51.28 -22.11 -6.91
CA PHE A 12 -50.73 -20.84 -7.40
C PHE A 12 -50.05 -20.05 -6.28
N VAL A 13 -50.63 -20.04 -5.08
CA VAL A 13 -50.01 -19.38 -3.92
C VAL A 13 -48.67 -20.04 -3.57
N LEU A 14 -48.62 -21.38 -3.55
CA LEU A 14 -47.40 -22.13 -3.29
C LEU A 14 -46.33 -21.88 -4.38
N LEU A 15 -46.74 -21.80 -5.64
CA LEU A 15 -45.87 -21.54 -6.77
C LEU A 15 -45.31 -20.10 -6.77
N ILE A 16 -46.12 -19.10 -6.38
CA ILE A 16 -45.66 -17.72 -6.18
C ILE A 16 -44.62 -17.67 -5.05
N ILE A 17 -44.89 -18.31 -3.91
CA ILE A 17 -43.95 -18.38 -2.79
C ILE A 17 -42.64 -19.05 -3.22
N LEU A 18 -42.71 -20.16 -3.95
CA LEU A 18 -41.53 -20.84 -4.50
C LEU A 18 -40.70 -19.91 -5.40
N PHE A 19 -41.35 -19.19 -6.32
CA PHE A 19 -40.65 -18.25 -7.20
C PHE A 19 -40.09 -17.03 -6.46
N SER A 20 -40.79 -16.52 -5.45
CA SER A 20 -40.26 -15.45 -4.59
C SER A 20 -39.00 -15.91 -3.84
N ILE A 21 -39.01 -17.14 -3.29
CA ILE A 21 -37.83 -17.72 -2.64
C ILE A 21 -36.69 -17.91 -3.64
N ALA A 22 -36.97 -18.45 -4.83
CA ALA A 22 -35.98 -18.62 -5.88
C ALA A 22 -35.36 -17.28 -6.30
N LEU A 23 -36.17 -16.23 -6.46
CA LEU A 23 -35.71 -14.88 -6.79
C LEU A 23 -34.77 -14.33 -5.71
N VAL A 24 -35.13 -14.47 -4.43
CA VAL A 24 -34.28 -14.04 -3.31
C VAL A 24 -32.95 -14.81 -3.33
N ILE A 25 -32.96 -16.12 -3.59
CA ILE A 25 -31.73 -16.93 -3.68
C ILE A 25 -30.85 -16.47 -4.85
N VAL A 26 -31.43 -16.21 -6.03
CA VAL A 26 -30.70 -15.73 -7.22
C VAL A 26 -30.03 -14.38 -7.00
N ILE A 27 -30.56 -13.53 -6.11
CA ILE A 27 -29.95 -12.23 -5.80
C ILE A 27 -28.90 -12.37 -4.68
N THR A 28 -29.25 -13.07 -3.60
CA THR A 28 -28.43 -13.11 -2.37
C THR A 28 -27.19 -13.99 -2.48
N VAL A 29 -27.26 -15.11 -3.20
CA VAL A 29 -26.13 -16.05 -3.30
C VAL A 29 -24.96 -15.46 -4.10
N PRO A 30 -25.15 -14.86 -5.30
CA PRO A 30 -24.05 -14.20 -6.01
C PRO A 30 -23.39 -13.10 -5.21
N GLN A 31 -24.18 -12.27 -4.52
CA GLN A 31 -23.64 -11.19 -3.68
C GLN A 31 -22.74 -11.76 -2.59
N LYS A 32 -23.17 -12.82 -1.90
CA LYS A 32 -22.35 -13.49 -0.88
C LYS A 32 -21.07 -14.09 -1.47
N ILE A 33 -21.12 -14.63 -2.69
CA ILE A 33 -19.93 -15.17 -3.38
C ILE A 33 -18.95 -14.03 -3.68
N TRP A 34 -19.41 -12.93 -4.28
CA TRP A 34 -18.55 -11.77 -4.59
C TRP A 34 -17.96 -11.11 -3.34
N ASP A 35 -18.74 -11.00 -2.27
CA ASP A 35 -18.26 -10.48 -0.98
C ASP A 35 -17.17 -11.39 -0.39
N THR A 36 -17.34 -12.72 -0.52
CA THR A 36 -16.33 -13.70 -0.08
C THR A 36 -15.06 -13.62 -0.94
N GLU A 37 -15.18 -13.54 -2.26
CA GLU A 37 -14.04 -13.36 -3.19
C GLU A 37 -13.26 -12.08 -2.88
N LYS A 38 -13.97 -10.97 -2.65
CA LYS A 38 -13.36 -9.70 -2.30
C LYS A 38 -12.64 -9.78 -0.94
N LEU A 39 -13.27 -10.40 0.05
CA LEU A 39 -12.68 -10.59 1.38
C LEU A 39 -11.41 -11.45 1.31
N GLU A 40 -11.48 -12.61 0.64
CA GLU A 40 -10.34 -13.50 0.45
C GLU A 40 -9.20 -12.81 -0.29
N LYS A 41 -9.50 -12.06 -1.36
CA LYS A 41 -8.50 -11.29 -2.10
C LYS A 41 -7.84 -10.22 -1.24
N THR A 42 -8.62 -9.39 -0.55
CA THR A 42 -8.09 -8.34 0.32
C THR A 42 -7.26 -8.93 1.47
N GLN A 43 -7.72 -10.04 2.06
CA GLN A 43 -6.96 -10.75 3.10
C GLN A 43 -5.64 -11.32 2.53
N ALA A 44 -5.66 -11.84 1.30
CA ALA A 44 -4.47 -12.35 0.65
C ALA A 44 -3.44 -11.24 0.35
N GLU A 45 -3.89 -10.08 -0.15
CA GLU A 45 -3.05 -8.90 -0.36
C GLU A 45 -2.44 -8.41 0.96
N TYR A 46 -3.25 -8.36 2.04
CA TYR A 46 -2.79 -8.01 3.38
C TYR A 46 -1.76 -9.00 3.93
N ASN A 47 -1.99 -10.30 3.78
CA ASN A 47 -1.08 -11.35 4.19
C ASN A 47 0.28 -11.23 3.49
N MET A 48 0.29 -11.10 2.16
CA MET A 48 1.53 -10.91 1.40
C MET A 48 2.29 -9.66 1.82
N ASN A 49 1.59 -8.54 2.04
CA ASN A 49 2.22 -7.31 2.48
C ASN A 49 2.82 -7.43 3.89
N SER A 50 2.12 -8.12 4.79
CA SER A 50 2.59 -8.38 6.15
C SER A 50 3.84 -9.26 6.16
N ILE A 51 3.86 -10.34 5.36
CA ILE A 51 5.04 -11.20 5.20
C ILE A 51 6.22 -10.40 4.62
N TYR A 52 5.98 -9.58 3.59
CA TYR A 52 7.01 -8.78 2.96
C TYR A 52 7.62 -7.73 3.92
N GLU A 53 6.80 -7.02 4.69
CA GLU A 53 7.29 -6.07 5.70
C GLU A 53 7.98 -6.78 6.87
N ALA A 54 7.52 -7.97 7.25
CA ALA A 54 8.19 -8.82 8.23
C ALA A 54 9.58 -9.25 7.75
N GLU A 55 9.73 -9.68 6.50
CA GLU A 55 11.02 -10.01 5.90
C GLU A 55 11.95 -8.80 5.82
N LYS A 56 11.44 -7.61 5.43
CA LYS A 56 12.23 -6.37 5.46
C LYS A 56 12.69 -6.00 6.87
N PHE A 57 11.82 -6.19 7.87
CA PHE A 57 12.17 -5.99 9.27
C PHE A 57 13.28 -6.95 9.70
N TYR A 58 13.13 -8.23 9.40
CA TYR A 58 14.14 -9.25 9.67
C TYR A 58 15.48 -8.96 8.98
N HIS A 59 15.45 -8.51 7.73
CA HIS A 59 16.64 -8.11 6.99
C HIS A 59 17.34 -6.89 7.62
N ARG A 60 16.58 -5.90 8.12
CA ARG A 60 17.17 -4.76 8.84
C ARG A 60 17.99 -5.22 10.06
N LEU A 61 17.49 -6.21 10.79
CA LEU A 61 18.12 -6.78 11.98
C LEU A 61 19.30 -7.70 11.64
N THR A 62 19.13 -8.65 10.71
CA THR A 62 20.08 -9.76 10.49
C THR A 62 20.97 -9.59 9.25
N LYS A 63 20.67 -8.59 8.41
CA LYS A 63 21.27 -8.36 7.09
C LYS A 63 21.04 -9.49 6.09
N LYS A 64 20.08 -10.38 6.34
CA LYS A 64 19.68 -11.48 5.46
C LYS A 64 18.17 -11.66 5.46
N TYR A 65 17.62 -12.23 4.40
CA TYR A 65 16.24 -12.70 4.36
C TYR A 65 16.16 -14.17 4.81
N THR A 66 14.96 -14.66 5.15
CA THR A 66 14.73 -16.05 5.52
C THR A 66 13.55 -16.63 4.75
N THR A 67 13.55 -17.94 4.51
CA THR A 67 12.37 -18.66 4.00
C THR A 67 11.69 -19.47 5.10
N ASN A 68 12.29 -19.51 6.30
CA ASN A 68 11.74 -20.22 7.46
C ASN A 68 10.85 -19.29 8.29
N THR A 69 9.53 -19.57 8.25
CA THR A 69 8.49 -18.85 8.99
C THR A 69 8.72 -18.85 10.51
N ASP A 70 9.11 -19.97 11.11
CA ASP A 70 9.31 -20.05 12.56
C ASP A 70 10.49 -19.19 13.01
N THR A 71 11.58 -19.18 12.23
CA THR A 71 12.72 -18.31 12.49
C THR A 71 12.31 -16.84 12.43
N LEU A 72 11.59 -16.44 11.39
CA LEU A 72 11.09 -15.08 11.22
C LEU A 72 10.22 -14.66 12.42
N LEU A 73 9.18 -15.43 12.73
CA LEU A 73 8.24 -15.12 13.82
C LEU A 73 8.94 -15.06 15.19
N ASN A 74 9.85 -15.99 15.48
CA ASN A 74 10.58 -15.99 16.74
C ASN A 74 11.49 -14.76 16.88
N THR A 75 12.16 -14.34 15.81
CA THR A 75 12.97 -13.11 15.83
C THR A 75 12.10 -11.87 16.05
N LEU A 76 10.96 -11.77 15.36
CA LEU A 76 10.01 -10.64 15.55
C LEU A 76 9.46 -10.60 16.98
N ALA A 77 9.08 -11.74 17.54
CA ALA A 77 8.54 -11.83 18.90
C ALA A 77 9.56 -11.45 19.99
N GLN A 78 10.85 -11.58 19.70
CA GLN A 78 11.95 -11.22 20.61
C GLN A 78 12.32 -9.74 20.52
N ASP A 79 11.87 -9.01 19.50
CA ASP A 79 12.23 -7.60 19.33
C ASP A 79 11.49 -6.71 20.34
N SER A 80 12.27 -5.99 21.15
CA SER A 80 11.76 -5.03 22.13
C SER A 80 11.24 -3.72 21.52
N THR A 81 11.69 -3.34 20.32
CA THR A 81 11.37 -2.05 19.68
C THR A 81 9.90 -1.97 19.24
N LEU A 82 9.37 -3.02 18.63
CA LEU A 82 7.96 -3.13 18.25
C LEU A 82 7.04 -3.13 19.49
N LYS A 83 7.41 -3.89 20.51
CA LYS A 83 6.69 -3.92 21.80
C LYS A 83 6.69 -2.56 22.49
N MET A 84 7.80 -1.83 22.42
CA MET A 84 7.88 -0.45 22.94
C MET A 84 6.94 0.49 22.18
N ALA A 85 6.85 0.37 20.85
CA ALA A 85 5.95 1.18 20.03
C ALA A 85 4.47 0.86 20.33
N GLU A 86 4.11 -0.42 20.48
CA GLU A 86 2.76 -0.84 20.88
C GLU A 86 2.38 -0.24 22.23
N LYS A 87 3.27 -0.40 23.22
CA LYS A 87 3.07 0.13 24.57
C LYS A 87 2.96 1.66 24.60
N LEU A 88 3.71 2.35 23.74
CA LEU A 88 3.60 3.80 23.57
C LEU A 88 2.21 4.21 23.07
N VAL A 89 1.64 3.46 22.11
CA VAL A 89 0.28 3.69 21.61
C VAL A 89 -0.76 3.39 22.69
N GLU A 90 -0.58 2.31 23.45
CA GLU A 90 -1.46 1.96 24.57
C GLU A 90 -1.49 3.09 25.63
N TYR A 91 -0.32 3.55 26.07
CA TYR A 91 -0.22 4.66 27.02
C TYR A 91 -0.78 5.97 26.48
N THR A 92 -0.59 6.25 25.18
CA THR A 92 -1.19 7.42 24.52
C THR A 92 -2.71 7.33 24.55
N SER A 93 -3.27 6.16 24.26
CA SER A 93 -4.71 5.90 24.32
C SER A 93 -5.27 6.03 25.74
N GLN A 94 -4.55 5.49 26.73
CA GLN A 94 -4.90 5.61 28.15
C GLN A 94 -4.95 7.09 28.58
N LEU A 95 -3.91 7.87 28.26
CA LEU A 95 -3.88 9.29 28.62
C LEU A 95 -5.00 10.07 27.92
N ARG A 96 -5.24 9.80 26.63
CA ARG A 96 -6.35 10.41 25.87
C ARG A 96 -7.71 10.09 26.49
N LYS A 97 -7.92 8.86 26.95
CA LYS A 97 -9.16 8.48 27.65
C LYS A 97 -9.35 9.32 28.91
N LEU A 98 -8.28 9.58 29.67
CA LEU A 98 -8.35 10.43 30.86
C LEU A 98 -8.64 11.90 30.53
N PHE A 99 -8.10 12.44 29.42
CA PHE A 99 -8.51 13.77 28.93
C PHE A 99 -10.01 13.83 28.69
N VAL A 100 -10.55 12.87 27.93
CA VAL A 100 -11.98 12.81 27.59
C VAL A 100 -12.83 12.62 28.85
N GLU A 101 -12.47 11.67 29.72
CA GLU A 101 -13.19 11.40 30.96
C GLU A 101 -13.27 12.66 31.86
N TYR A 102 -12.19 13.45 31.92
CA TYR A 102 -12.17 14.70 32.69
C TYR A 102 -12.96 15.83 32.03
N LEU A 103 -12.78 16.05 30.72
CA LEU A 103 -13.45 17.12 29.97
C LEU A 103 -14.95 16.87 29.80
N ASP A 104 -15.38 15.62 29.75
CA ASP A 104 -16.80 15.22 29.62
C ASP A 104 -17.55 15.23 30.97
N LEU A 105 -16.88 15.54 32.09
CA LEU A 105 -17.56 15.71 33.37
C LEU A 105 -18.62 16.82 33.24
N PRO A 106 -19.89 16.59 33.61
CA PRO A 106 -20.98 17.53 33.31
C PRO A 106 -20.73 18.97 33.77
N TYR A 107 -20.13 19.16 34.94
CA TYR A 107 -19.80 20.49 35.46
C TYR A 107 -18.65 21.15 34.69
N VAL A 108 -17.59 20.39 34.37
CA VAL A 108 -16.43 20.85 33.60
C VAL A 108 -16.81 21.18 32.16
N ASP A 109 -17.53 20.27 31.50
CA ASP A 109 -18.06 20.44 30.15
C ASP A 109 -18.94 21.69 30.03
N ALA A 110 -19.79 21.95 31.02
CA ALA A 110 -20.61 23.15 31.06
C ALA A 110 -19.77 24.43 31.17
N LEU A 111 -18.76 24.48 32.05
CA LEU A 111 -17.85 25.63 32.17
C LEU A 111 -17.06 25.87 30.87
N LEU A 112 -16.53 24.81 30.26
CA LEU A 112 -15.83 24.90 28.99
C LEU A 112 -16.75 25.36 27.86
N THR A 113 -17.98 24.87 27.82
CA THR A 113 -18.99 25.27 26.85
C THR A 113 -19.33 26.76 27.00
N ILE A 114 -19.50 27.24 28.23
CA ILE A 114 -19.72 28.67 28.50
C ILE A 114 -18.57 29.51 27.94
N SER A 115 -17.32 29.18 28.32
CA SER A 115 -16.13 29.90 27.84
C SER A 115 -16.04 29.94 26.32
N LYS A 116 -16.13 28.77 25.67
CA LYS A 116 -16.03 28.64 24.21
C LYS A 116 -17.08 29.48 23.49
N ASN A 117 -18.32 29.50 23.98
CA ASN A 117 -19.40 30.27 23.36
C ASN A 117 -19.23 31.78 23.59
N ILE A 118 -18.73 32.22 24.75
CA ILE A 118 -18.39 33.64 24.99
C ILE A 118 -17.30 34.10 24.02
N ASN A 119 -16.22 33.31 23.90
CA ASN A 119 -15.13 33.60 22.96
C ASN A 119 -15.65 33.61 21.51
N SER A 120 -16.51 32.67 21.14
CA SER A 120 -17.13 32.62 19.81
C SER A 120 -17.97 33.85 19.50
N ILE A 121 -18.70 34.41 20.48
CA ILE A 121 -19.41 35.69 20.31
C ILE A 121 -18.41 36.82 20.05
N SER A 122 -17.34 36.93 20.84
CA SER A 122 -16.31 37.96 20.67
C SER A 122 -15.62 37.89 19.30
N ASP A 123 -15.28 36.67 18.86
CA ASP A 123 -14.67 36.40 17.56
C ASP A 123 -15.61 36.76 16.40
N ASP A 124 -16.90 36.43 16.52
CA ASP A 124 -17.90 36.75 15.50
C ASP A 124 -18.15 38.26 15.40
N LEU A 125 -18.16 38.98 16.53
CA LEU A 125 -18.25 40.44 16.54
C LEU A 125 -17.04 41.07 15.84
N THR A 126 -15.84 40.55 16.10
CA THR A 126 -14.58 41.08 15.54
C THR A 126 -14.47 40.80 14.05
N SER A 127 -14.72 39.56 13.63
CA SER A 127 -14.56 39.11 12.25
C SER A 127 -15.60 39.69 11.29
N ASN A 128 -16.77 40.09 11.79
CA ASN A 128 -17.86 40.65 10.99
C ASN A 128 -17.93 42.19 11.01
N LYS A 129 -16.94 42.85 11.63
CA LYS A 129 -16.83 44.31 11.73
C LYS A 129 -17.01 45.04 10.39
N ARG A 130 -16.54 44.45 9.28
CA ARG A 130 -16.70 45.02 7.93
C ARG A 130 -18.16 45.22 7.52
N TYR A 131 -19.05 44.32 7.92
CA TYR A 131 -20.48 44.40 7.59
C TYR A 131 -21.18 45.40 8.52
N PHE A 132 -20.76 45.47 9.78
CA PHE A 132 -21.33 46.40 10.76
C PHE A 132 -21.06 47.86 10.39
N LYS A 133 -19.96 48.17 9.69
CA LYS A 133 -19.67 49.52 9.16
C LYS A 133 -20.77 50.10 8.23
N MET A 134 -21.66 49.26 7.70
CA MET A 134 -22.79 49.72 6.89
C MET A 134 -23.86 50.46 7.71
N VAL A 135 -23.87 50.26 9.04
CA VAL A 135 -24.82 50.88 9.97
C VAL A 135 -24.04 51.28 11.24
N GLU A 136 -23.70 52.56 11.37
CA GLU A 136 -22.84 53.08 12.44
C GLU A 136 -23.30 52.66 13.85
N GLU A 137 -24.61 52.67 14.12
CA GLU A 137 -25.17 52.24 15.39
C GLU A 137 -24.87 50.77 15.73
N ILE A 138 -24.88 49.88 14.73
CA ILE A 138 -24.56 48.46 14.90
C ILE A 138 -23.07 48.28 15.15
N LEU A 139 -22.23 49.03 14.43
CA LEU A 139 -20.79 49.02 14.66
C LEU A 139 -20.46 49.43 16.10
N ASN A 140 -20.99 50.57 16.55
CA ASN A 140 -20.75 51.08 17.90
C ASN A 140 -21.26 50.09 18.98
N GLU A 141 -22.45 49.51 18.78
CA GLU A 141 -22.97 48.49 19.70
C GLU A 141 -22.10 47.23 19.70
N SER A 142 -21.61 46.77 18.54
CA SER A 142 -20.74 45.60 18.44
C SER A 142 -19.41 45.80 19.19
N GLU A 143 -18.82 46.99 19.07
CA GLU A 143 -17.56 47.33 19.75
C GLU A 143 -17.75 47.43 21.27
N GLN A 144 -18.83 48.09 21.71
CA GLN A 144 -19.15 48.16 23.13
C GLN A 144 -19.50 46.79 23.72
N LEU A 145 -20.25 45.95 22.99
CA LEU A 145 -20.56 44.60 23.42
C LEU A 145 -19.29 43.75 23.54
N ASN A 146 -18.39 43.84 22.55
CA ASN A 146 -17.11 43.15 22.60
C ASN A 146 -16.25 43.60 23.79
N LEU A 147 -16.21 44.91 24.08
CA LEU A 147 -15.53 45.44 25.25
C LEU A 147 -16.11 44.88 26.56
N ASN A 148 -17.44 44.82 26.68
CA ASN A 148 -18.06 44.27 27.90
C ASN A 148 -17.78 42.77 28.06
N LEU A 149 -17.75 42.01 26.96
CA LEU A 149 -17.38 40.59 27.01
C LEU A 149 -15.93 40.40 27.45
N GLN A 150 -15.01 41.27 27.00
CA GLN A 150 -13.61 41.25 27.45
C GLN A 150 -13.46 41.64 28.93
N VAL A 151 -14.23 42.63 29.40
CA VAL A 151 -14.26 43.00 30.82
C VAL A 151 -14.82 41.85 31.66
N PHE A 152 -15.92 41.24 31.21
CA PHE A 152 -16.53 40.09 31.87
C PHE A 152 -15.56 38.89 31.99
N HIS A 153 -14.78 38.61 30.95
CA HIS A 153 -13.79 37.53 30.96
C HIS A 153 -12.64 37.76 31.96
N ASN A 154 -12.44 38.99 32.42
CA ASN A 154 -11.39 39.36 33.37
C ASN A 154 -11.97 40.02 34.64
N ASP A 155 -13.24 39.78 34.94
CA ASP A 155 -13.89 40.45 36.06
C ASP A 155 -13.29 39.97 37.38
N VAL A 156 -12.90 40.93 38.23
CA VAL A 156 -12.36 40.68 39.58
C VAL A 156 -13.35 39.98 40.50
N LYS A 157 -14.64 39.95 40.16
CA LYS A 157 -15.67 39.18 40.87
C LYS A 157 -15.70 37.70 40.50
N LEU A 158 -15.03 37.27 39.42
CA LEU A 158 -15.07 35.90 38.90
C LEU A 158 -13.69 35.20 38.91
N PRO A 159 -12.85 35.36 39.95
CA PRO A 159 -11.47 34.90 39.92
C PRO A 159 -11.35 33.38 39.77
N ASN A 160 -12.20 32.59 40.44
CA ASN A 160 -12.13 31.12 40.36
C ASN A 160 -12.66 30.61 39.03
N TYR A 161 -13.72 31.21 38.48
CA TYR A 161 -14.20 30.90 37.12
C TYR A 161 -13.09 31.11 36.08
N VAL A 162 -12.45 32.29 36.08
CA VAL A 162 -11.42 32.65 35.10
C VAL A 162 -10.22 31.71 35.21
N ALA A 163 -9.76 31.43 36.43
CA ALA A 163 -8.65 30.51 36.66
C ALA A 163 -8.97 29.08 36.18
N ALA A 164 -10.16 28.56 36.51
CA ALA A 164 -10.59 27.23 36.11
C ALA A 164 -10.69 27.11 34.59
N VAL A 165 -11.35 28.06 33.93
CA VAL A 165 -11.55 28.04 32.47
C VAL A 165 -10.23 28.18 31.72
N SER A 166 -9.33 29.07 32.16
CA SER A 166 -8.01 29.22 31.54
C SER A 166 -7.19 27.92 31.58
N ALA A 167 -7.25 27.20 32.71
CA ALA A 167 -6.65 25.89 32.83
C ALA A 167 -7.36 24.83 31.96
N LEU A 168 -8.68 24.86 31.85
CA LEU A 168 -9.46 23.97 30.97
C LEU A 168 -9.14 24.18 29.49
N ASP A 169 -9.00 25.44 29.04
CA ASP A 169 -8.58 25.77 27.68
C ASP A 169 -7.18 25.21 27.40
N SER A 170 -6.27 25.30 28.39
CA SER A 170 -4.93 24.70 28.31
C SER A 170 -4.98 23.17 28.26
N ILE A 171 -5.90 22.51 28.96
CA ILE A 171 -6.12 21.05 28.89
C ILE A 171 -6.62 20.67 27.50
N TYR A 172 -7.60 21.39 26.97
CA TYR A 172 -8.14 21.16 25.63
C TYR A 172 -7.06 21.34 24.54
N GLN A 173 -6.23 22.37 24.68
CA GLN A 173 -5.09 22.60 23.78
C GLN A 173 -4.06 21.47 23.87
N LEU A 174 -3.71 21.03 25.09
CA LEU A 174 -2.80 19.91 25.30
C LEU A 174 -3.34 18.60 24.72
N GLN A 175 -4.65 18.37 24.80
CA GLN A 175 -5.30 17.20 24.19
C GLN A 175 -5.14 17.22 22.66
N ARG A 176 -5.35 18.39 22.04
CA ARG A 176 -5.21 18.56 20.59
C ARG A 176 -3.78 18.33 20.12
N ASP A 177 -2.83 18.89 20.86
CA ASP A 177 -1.41 18.89 20.51
C ASP A 177 -0.65 17.70 21.15
N LEU A 178 -1.35 16.66 21.62
CA LEU A 178 -0.74 15.59 22.42
C LEU A 178 0.44 14.91 21.71
N SER A 179 0.40 14.78 20.38
CA SER A 179 1.48 14.23 19.57
C SER A 179 2.79 15.03 19.60
N ASP A 180 2.71 16.30 19.99
CA ASP A 180 3.85 17.22 20.00
C ASP A 180 4.63 17.14 21.32
N TYR A 181 4.09 16.41 22.30
CA TYR A 181 4.68 16.22 23.61
C TYR A 181 5.11 14.77 23.80
N ASN A 182 6.19 14.56 24.56
CA ASN A 182 6.43 13.25 25.15
C ASN A 182 5.34 12.93 26.19
N LEU A 183 5.02 11.64 26.35
CA LEU A 183 3.91 11.23 27.21
C LEU A 183 4.09 11.63 28.67
N GLN A 184 5.33 11.64 29.16
CA GLN A 184 5.63 12.06 30.53
C GLN A 184 5.30 13.54 30.75
N THR A 185 5.74 14.40 29.84
CA THR A 185 5.47 15.85 29.91
C THR A 185 3.98 16.12 29.74
N ALA A 186 3.32 15.42 28.81
CA ALA A 186 1.89 15.56 28.62
C ALA A 186 1.10 15.13 29.87
N ALA A 187 1.42 13.99 30.46
CA ALA A 187 0.76 13.51 31.68
C ALA A 187 1.03 14.42 32.90
N MET A 188 2.26 14.89 33.06
CA MET A 188 2.62 15.85 34.10
C MET A 188 1.86 17.17 33.94
N ARG A 189 1.82 17.73 32.71
CA ARG A 189 1.08 18.97 32.43
C ARG A 189 -0.41 18.78 32.65
N LEU A 190 -0.98 17.66 32.19
CA LEU A 190 -2.38 17.34 32.43
C LEU A 190 -2.66 17.32 33.93
N SER A 191 -1.88 16.55 34.71
CA SER A 191 -1.99 16.48 36.18
C SER A 191 -1.96 17.86 36.85
N GLN A 192 -1.01 18.73 36.46
CA GLN A 192 -0.90 20.08 37.01
C GLN A 192 -2.11 20.94 36.66
N LEU A 193 -2.56 20.90 35.41
CA LEU A 193 -3.70 21.68 34.96
C LEU A 193 -5.01 21.20 35.59
N THR A 194 -5.24 19.89 35.67
CA THR A 194 -6.44 19.34 36.31
C THR A 194 -6.42 19.58 37.82
N SER A 195 -5.24 19.56 38.47
CA SER A 195 -5.11 19.96 39.86
C SER A 195 -5.44 21.44 40.06
N ASN A 196 -5.04 22.31 39.13
CA ASN A 196 -5.37 23.73 39.18
C ASN A 196 -6.89 23.95 39.04
N VAL A 197 -7.52 23.32 38.04
CA VAL A 197 -8.98 23.34 37.87
C VAL A 197 -9.67 22.88 39.15
N ASN A 198 -9.29 21.72 39.69
CA ASN A 198 -9.87 21.14 40.90
C ASN A 198 -9.70 22.02 42.15
N GLY A 199 -8.65 22.86 42.20
CA GLY A 199 -8.45 23.84 43.26
C GLY A 199 -9.48 24.98 43.22
N HIS A 200 -9.99 25.32 42.03
CA HIS A 200 -10.94 26.43 41.83
C HIS A 200 -12.40 25.98 41.69
N LEU A 201 -12.67 24.75 41.23
CA LEU A 201 -14.03 24.23 41.01
C LEU A 201 -15.01 24.41 42.21
N PRO A 202 -14.60 24.17 43.47
CA PRO A 202 -15.48 24.35 44.63
C PRO A 202 -15.98 25.78 44.80
N ASP A 203 -15.15 26.76 44.41
CA ASP A 203 -15.36 28.17 44.72
C ASP A 203 -15.76 29.00 43.48
N VAL A 204 -16.02 28.36 42.33
CA VAL A 204 -16.54 29.04 41.13
C VAL A 204 -17.81 29.81 41.47
N GLU A 205 -17.79 31.11 41.17
CA GLU A 205 -18.78 32.12 41.53
C GLU A 205 -19.99 32.11 40.58
N ILE A 206 -20.67 30.97 40.44
CA ILE A 206 -21.77 30.78 39.46
C ILE A 206 -22.91 31.80 39.65
N ASN A 207 -23.25 32.17 40.88
CA ASN A 207 -24.32 33.13 41.13
C ASN A 207 -23.95 34.54 40.65
N ASP A 208 -22.73 35.00 40.97
CA ASP A 208 -22.21 36.29 40.50
C ASP A 208 -22.04 36.30 38.98
N PHE A 209 -21.66 35.15 38.40
CA PHE A 209 -21.59 34.95 36.96
C PHE A 209 -22.98 35.11 36.32
N GLU A 210 -23.99 34.43 36.84
CA GLU A 210 -25.36 34.46 36.29
C GLU A 210 -25.96 35.86 36.36
N GLU A 211 -25.77 36.58 37.48
CA GLU A 211 -26.23 37.95 37.65
C GLU A 211 -25.64 38.87 36.57
N GLN A 212 -24.32 38.84 36.38
CA GLN A 212 -23.63 39.65 35.37
C GLN A 212 -23.97 39.23 33.95
N TRP A 213 -24.09 37.92 33.70
CA TRP A 213 -24.40 37.39 32.37
C TRP A 213 -25.82 37.72 31.92
N LYS A 214 -26.77 37.89 32.85
CA LYS A 214 -28.15 38.30 32.54
C LYS A 214 -28.23 39.67 31.86
N ASP A 215 -27.42 40.62 32.32
CA ASP A 215 -27.33 41.96 31.72
C ASP A 215 -26.72 41.88 30.32
N LEU A 216 -25.65 41.10 30.16
CA LEU A 216 -25.03 40.83 28.85
C LEU A 216 -26.00 40.12 27.90
N THR A 217 -26.75 39.13 28.37
CA THR A 217 -27.77 38.41 27.58
C THR A 217 -28.83 39.37 27.04
N THR A 218 -29.28 40.32 27.85
CA THR A 218 -30.25 41.34 27.44
C THR A 218 -29.67 42.22 26.33
N ARG A 219 -28.40 42.63 26.49
CA ARG A 219 -27.66 43.44 25.52
C ARG A 219 -27.39 42.70 24.22
N ILE A 220 -26.95 41.43 24.29
CA ILE A 220 -26.77 40.54 23.14
C ILE A 220 -28.08 40.40 22.37
N SER A 221 -29.19 40.16 23.08
CA SER A 221 -30.52 40.02 22.45
C SER A 221 -31.00 41.31 21.78
N ALA A 222 -30.66 42.48 22.34
CA ALA A 222 -30.91 43.76 21.70
C ALA A 222 -30.05 43.94 20.45
N PHE A 223 -28.76 43.63 20.51
CA PHE A 223 -27.85 43.67 19.37
C PHE A 223 -28.32 42.75 18.22
N VAL A 224 -28.64 41.49 18.51
CA VAL A 224 -29.16 40.53 17.53
C VAL A 224 -30.41 41.07 16.83
N ARG A 225 -31.36 41.64 17.59
CA ARG A 225 -32.57 42.26 17.00
C ARG A 225 -32.22 43.44 16.10
N LYS A 226 -31.31 44.33 16.52
CA LYS A 226 -30.84 45.46 15.70
C LYS A 226 -30.25 44.98 14.38
N VAL A 227 -29.37 43.97 14.41
CA VAL A 227 -28.76 43.40 13.20
C VAL A 227 -29.83 42.81 12.29
N ASN A 228 -30.73 41.98 12.81
CA ASN A 228 -31.80 41.34 12.05
C ASN A 228 -32.80 42.33 11.43
N SER A 229 -33.05 43.48 12.07
CA SER A 229 -33.90 44.55 11.51
C SER A 229 -33.20 45.44 10.49
N SER A 230 -31.88 45.28 10.29
CA SER A 230 -31.08 46.17 9.45
C SER A 230 -30.72 45.55 8.10
N LYS A 231 -30.07 46.35 7.24
CA LYS A 231 -29.52 45.86 5.97
C LYS A 231 -28.36 44.86 6.16
N VAL A 232 -27.73 44.83 7.34
CA VAL A 232 -26.60 43.92 7.66
C VAL A 232 -27.00 42.45 7.57
N ALA A 233 -28.24 42.12 7.96
CA ALA A 233 -28.75 40.74 7.92
C ALA A 233 -28.74 40.10 6.53
N LYS A 234 -28.71 40.91 5.46
CA LYS A 234 -28.60 40.42 4.07
C LYS A 234 -27.20 39.93 3.71
N PHE A 235 -26.19 40.30 4.49
CA PHE A 235 -24.78 40.08 4.16
C PHE A 235 -24.06 39.15 5.14
N THR A 236 -24.69 38.82 6.27
CA THR A 236 -24.11 37.90 7.26
C THR A 236 -25.17 37.24 8.13
N SER A 237 -24.91 36.01 8.57
CA SER A 237 -25.70 35.27 9.56
C SER A 237 -25.16 35.41 10.99
N THR A 238 -24.29 36.39 11.25
CA THR A 238 -23.66 36.61 12.58
C THR A 238 -24.68 36.77 13.70
N ALA A 239 -25.83 37.41 13.44
CA ALA A 239 -26.87 37.59 14.45
C ALA A 239 -27.46 36.26 14.94
N ASP A 240 -27.70 35.32 14.03
CA ASP A 240 -28.22 34.00 14.36
C ASP A 240 -27.17 33.16 15.11
N ARG A 241 -25.90 33.18 14.66
CA ARG A 241 -24.81 32.49 15.37
C ARG A 241 -24.60 33.02 16.79
N ILE A 242 -24.55 34.34 16.97
CA ILE A 242 -24.41 34.96 18.29
C ILE A 242 -25.59 34.60 19.20
N LYS A 243 -26.81 34.56 18.65
CA LYS A 243 -28.01 34.12 19.39
C LYS A 243 -27.87 32.68 19.85
N ASP A 244 -27.40 31.78 18.98
CA ASP A 244 -27.22 30.37 19.30
C ASP A 244 -26.12 30.16 20.34
N PHE A 245 -24.98 30.85 20.22
CA PHE A 245 -23.91 30.82 21.23
C PHE A 245 -24.40 31.32 22.59
N ASN A 246 -25.15 32.42 22.62
CA ASN A 246 -25.75 32.94 23.85
C ASN A 246 -26.76 31.96 24.46
N ALA A 247 -27.57 31.29 23.64
CA ALA A 247 -28.48 30.24 24.10
C ALA A 247 -27.74 29.04 24.69
N ALA A 248 -26.59 28.65 24.10
CA ALA A 248 -25.75 27.58 24.63
C ALA A 248 -25.13 27.93 25.99
N VAL A 249 -24.70 29.20 26.20
CA VAL A 249 -24.26 29.68 27.52
C VAL A 249 -25.39 29.54 28.56
N ASN A 250 -26.57 30.06 28.24
CA ASN A 250 -27.73 30.00 29.15
C ASN A 250 -28.15 28.56 29.46
N THR A 251 -28.13 27.67 28.47
CA THR A 251 -28.42 26.24 28.66
C THR A 251 -27.39 25.58 29.58
N SER A 252 -26.12 25.94 29.45
CA SER A 252 -25.04 25.42 30.30
C SER A 252 -25.14 25.91 31.74
N LEU A 253 -25.53 27.18 31.95
CA LEU A 253 -25.83 27.72 33.28
C LEU A 253 -27.01 26.98 33.95
N GLN A 254 -28.09 26.76 33.21
CA GLN A 254 -29.23 25.98 33.70
C GLN A 254 -28.83 24.54 34.05
N ARG A 255 -27.98 23.92 33.22
CA ARG A 255 -27.43 22.59 33.50
C ARG A 255 -26.63 22.61 34.81
N ILE A 256 -25.74 23.59 34.98
CA ILE A 256 -24.95 23.76 36.22
C ILE A 256 -25.86 23.85 37.45
N ALA A 257 -26.91 24.66 37.39
CA ALA A 257 -27.85 24.83 38.51
C ALA A 257 -28.58 23.52 38.91
N GLN A 258 -28.70 22.57 37.99
CA GLN A 258 -29.34 21.26 38.21
C GLN A 258 -28.35 20.17 38.64
N LEU A 259 -27.04 20.40 38.51
CA LEU A 259 -26.02 19.41 38.86
C LEU A 259 -25.77 19.35 40.37
N ASN A 260 -25.50 18.14 40.86
CA ASN A 260 -24.88 17.98 42.17
C ASN A 260 -23.39 18.39 42.08
N LYS A 261 -23.09 19.62 42.49
CA LYS A 261 -21.75 20.21 42.43
C LYS A 261 -20.72 19.36 43.20
N GLU A 262 -21.06 18.89 44.40
CA GLU A 262 -20.16 18.09 45.24
C GLU A 262 -19.83 16.74 44.60
N ASP A 263 -20.81 16.05 44.02
CA ASP A 263 -20.59 14.80 43.28
C ASP A 263 -19.65 14.99 42.07
N ASN A 264 -19.85 16.08 41.31
CA ASN A 264 -18.98 16.39 40.16
C ASN A 264 -17.54 16.73 40.60
N ILE A 265 -17.37 17.48 41.69
CA ILE A 265 -16.05 17.79 42.26
C ILE A 265 -15.34 16.52 42.73
N ASN A 266 -16.06 15.62 43.41
CA ASN A 266 -15.47 14.36 43.87
C ASN A 266 -15.07 13.46 42.69
N LYS A 267 -15.88 13.37 41.64
CA LYS A 267 -15.50 12.69 40.39
C LYS A 267 -14.28 13.33 39.72
N ALA A 268 -14.19 14.65 39.70
CA ALA A 268 -13.02 15.36 39.15
C ALA A 268 -11.74 15.05 39.93
N ARG A 269 -11.82 14.93 41.26
CA ARG A 269 -10.72 14.48 42.12
C ARG A 269 -10.36 13.01 41.92
N GLU A 270 -11.35 12.14 41.70
CA GLU A 270 -11.09 10.74 41.37
C GLU A 270 -10.36 10.59 40.03
N ILE A 271 -10.77 11.34 39.00
CA ILE A 271 -10.09 11.32 37.69
C ILE A 271 -8.68 11.92 37.81
N GLN A 272 -8.49 12.99 38.59
CA GLN A 272 -7.15 13.50 38.92
C GLN A 272 -6.26 12.40 39.50
N ALA A 273 -6.74 11.64 40.47
CA ALA A 273 -5.96 10.55 41.05
C ALA A 273 -5.59 9.47 40.02
N LYS A 274 -6.46 9.20 39.03
CA LYS A 274 -6.14 8.32 37.89
C LYS A 274 -5.07 8.92 36.97
N ILE A 275 -5.12 10.22 36.71
CA ILE A 275 -4.11 10.95 35.94
C ILE A 275 -2.76 10.90 36.64
N ASP A 276 -2.73 11.12 37.96
CA ASP A 276 -1.50 11.03 38.75
C ASP A 276 -0.93 9.61 38.75
N ALA A 277 -1.79 8.59 38.87
CA ALA A 277 -1.37 7.19 38.77
C ALA A 277 -0.82 6.84 37.38
N ALA A 278 -1.43 7.36 36.31
CA ALA A 278 -0.92 7.19 34.95
C ALA A 278 0.45 7.85 34.78
N TYR A 279 0.61 9.08 35.29
CA TYR A 279 1.90 9.77 35.29
C TYR A 279 2.99 8.97 36.04
N GLN A 280 2.69 8.45 37.24
CA GLN A 280 3.63 7.60 37.98
C GLN A 280 3.97 6.31 37.24
N THR A 281 3.01 5.73 36.51
CA THR A 281 3.25 4.56 35.65
C THR A 281 4.20 4.91 34.51
N PHE A 282 4.00 6.07 33.88
CA PHE A 282 4.85 6.54 32.79
C PHE A 282 6.28 6.84 33.27
N LEU A 283 6.45 7.41 34.47
CA LEU A 283 7.78 7.61 35.07
C LEU A 283 8.55 6.30 35.25
N LYS A 284 7.87 5.23 35.68
CA LYS A 284 8.49 3.90 35.83
C LYS A 284 8.92 3.31 34.49
N ASP A 285 8.23 3.66 33.41
CA ASP A 285 8.48 3.18 32.06
C ASP A 285 9.09 4.26 31.16
N PHE A 286 10.17 4.87 31.66
CA PHE A 286 10.80 6.04 31.05
C PHE A 286 11.27 5.80 29.62
N ILE A 287 11.80 4.61 29.32
CA ILE A 287 12.33 4.27 27.98
C ILE A 287 11.23 4.38 26.91
N VAL A 288 10.00 3.98 27.25
CA VAL A 288 8.85 4.05 26.34
C VAL A 288 8.29 5.47 26.30
N THR A 289 8.06 6.07 27.47
CA THR A 289 7.24 7.29 27.60
C THR A 289 7.99 8.61 27.43
N ASN A 290 9.31 8.58 27.33
CA ASN A 290 10.11 9.75 26.93
C ASN A 290 10.01 10.05 25.41
N ARG A 291 9.28 9.23 24.65
CA ARG A 291 8.97 9.47 23.23
C ARG A 291 7.69 10.30 23.08
N THR A 292 7.57 10.98 21.95
CA THR A 292 6.34 11.72 21.58
C THR A 292 5.14 10.79 21.53
N ALA A 293 3.98 11.28 21.95
CA ALA A 293 2.76 10.49 21.97
C ALA A 293 2.40 10.02 20.54
N GLN A 294 1.89 8.80 20.43
CA GLN A 294 1.59 8.19 19.14
C GLN A 294 0.19 7.58 19.16
N TYR A 295 -0.70 8.09 18.32
CA TYR A 295 -2.10 7.66 18.29
C TYR A 295 -2.33 6.28 17.65
N ARG A 296 -1.42 5.88 16.76
CA ARG A 296 -1.49 4.61 16.02
C ARG A 296 -0.09 4.17 15.64
N LEU A 297 0.12 2.86 15.60
CA LEU A 297 1.33 2.29 15.02
C LEU A 297 1.47 2.71 13.55
N ALA A 298 2.70 2.80 13.07
CA ALA A 298 2.93 2.86 11.63
C ALA A 298 2.33 1.59 10.99
N GLU A 299 1.78 1.70 9.79
CA GLU A 299 1.10 0.57 9.14
C GLU A 299 2.01 -0.67 9.02
N GLN A 300 3.28 -0.44 8.66
CA GLN A 300 4.32 -1.46 8.57
C GLN A 300 4.56 -2.12 9.93
N ASP A 301 4.75 -1.34 10.99
CA ASP A 301 4.98 -1.88 12.34
C ASP A 301 3.77 -2.66 12.85
N SER A 302 2.55 -2.19 12.55
CA SER A 302 1.31 -2.89 12.88
C SER A 302 1.22 -4.25 12.17
N GLN A 303 1.51 -4.28 10.87
CA GLN A 303 1.52 -5.53 10.08
C GLN A 303 2.55 -6.53 10.61
N VAL A 304 3.74 -6.06 11.00
CA VAL A 304 4.79 -6.90 11.57
C VAL A 304 4.44 -7.37 12.99
N LEU A 305 3.79 -6.54 13.80
CA LEU A 305 3.45 -6.87 15.18
C LEU A 305 2.37 -7.96 15.27
N TYR A 306 1.35 -7.90 14.40
CA TYR A 306 0.22 -8.82 14.41
C TYR A 306 0.38 -9.99 13.43
N ILE A 307 1.56 -10.14 12.80
CA ILE A 307 1.81 -11.28 11.93
C ILE A 307 1.82 -12.58 12.74
N SER A 308 1.14 -13.57 12.21
CA SER A 308 0.97 -14.90 12.80
C SER A 308 1.20 -15.98 11.74
N LYS A 309 1.20 -17.25 12.15
CA LYS A 309 1.34 -18.38 11.22
C LYS A 309 0.22 -18.40 10.17
N ASP A 310 -0.98 -17.98 10.52
CA ASP A 310 -2.13 -17.97 9.61
C ASP A 310 -1.93 -16.98 8.45
N ASN A 311 -1.13 -15.92 8.66
CA ASN A 311 -0.80 -14.97 7.59
C ASN A 311 0.05 -15.61 6.49
N PHE A 312 0.78 -16.69 6.78
CA PHE A 312 1.61 -17.39 5.80
C PHE A 312 0.81 -18.35 4.91
N ILE A 313 -0.49 -18.48 5.15
CA ILE A 313 -1.38 -19.34 4.38
C ILE A 313 -2.34 -18.48 3.54
N SER A 314 -2.49 -18.84 2.28
CA SER A 314 -3.42 -18.20 1.36
C SER A 314 -4.87 -18.55 1.74
N PRO A 315 -5.75 -17.55 1.95
CA PRO A 315 -7.15 -17.80 2.28
C PRO A 315 -7.96 -18.40 1.12
N ILE A 316 -7.40 -18.39 -0.10
CA ILE A 316 -8.09 -18.84 -1.33
C ILE A 316 -7.95 -20.35 -1.53
N ASN A 317 -6.74 -20.89 -1.36
CA ASN A 317 -6.43 -22.29 -1.63
C ASN A 317 -5.79 -23.04 -0.44
N GLY A 318 -5.53 -22.35 0.68
CA GLY A 318 -4.94 -22.96 1.88
C GLY A 318 -3.45 -23.32 1.75
N GLU A 319 -2.79 -22.89 0.68
CA GLU A 319 -1.37 -23.16 0.44
C GLU A 319 -0.49 -22.05 1.01
N PRO A 320 0.76 -22.36 1.41
CA PRO A 320 1.68 -21.37 1.93
C PRO A 320 2.14 -20.38 0.85
N TYR A 321 2.29 -19.12 1.21
CA TYR A 321 2.90 -18.12 0.33
C TYR A 321 4.35 -18.48 0.00
N LEU A 322 4.76 -18.14 -1.21
CA LEU A 322 6.12 -18.36 -1.68
C LEU A 322 6.99 -17.18 -1.27
N ILE A 323 8.08 -17.48 -0.57
CA ILE A 323 9.12 -16.51 -0.22
C ILE A 323 10.36 -16.88 -1.02
N LEU A 324 10.67 -16.09 -2.04
CA LEU A 324 11.76 -16.31 -2.97
C LEU A 324 12.84 -15.26 -2.71
N ILE A 325 14.07 -15.70 -2.46
CA ILE A 325 15.22 -14.81 -2.23
C ILE A 325 16.03 -14.78 -3.51
N ASP A 326 16.13 -13.60 -4.11
CA ASP A 326 16.94 -13.36 -5.29
C ASP A 326 18.42 -13.32 -4.90
N GLN A 327 19.21 -14.24 -5.46
CA GLN A 327 20.64 -14.38 -5.15
C GLN A 327 21.47 -13.21 -5.69
N ASP A 328 21.01 -12.54 -6.75
CA ASP A 328 21.76 -11.50 -7.45
C ASP A 328 21.49 -10.11 -6.85
N SER A 329 20.22 -9.81 -6.54
CA SER A 329 19.85 -8.51 -5.95
C SER A 329 19.84 -8.51 -4.42
N ALA A 330 19.92 -9.69 -3.80
CA ALA A 330 19.70 -9.88 -2.38
C ALA A 330 18.33 -9.36 -1.89
N ASP A 331 17.32 -9.24 -2.79
CA ASP A 331 15.95 -8.85 -2.45
C ASP A 331 15.06 -10.08 -2.21
N VAL A 332 13.92 -9.85 -1.54
CA VAL A 332 12.88 -10.87 -1.33
C VAL A 332 11.67 -10.59 -2.21
N LYS A 333 11.10 -11.67 -2.75
CA LYS A 333 9.82 -11.68 -3.44
C LYS A 333 8.83 -12.54 -2.64
N VAL A 334 7.67 -11.98 -2.35
CA VAL A 334 6.55 -12.70 -1.73
C VAL A 334 5.45 -12.87 -2.77
N GLU A 335 5.02 -14.11 -3.00
CA GLU A 335 4.14 -14.44 -4.12
C GLU A 335 3.01 -15.40 -3.74
N SER A 336 1.84 -15.17 -4.35
CA SER A 336 0.66 -16.00 -4.17
C SER A 336 0.84 -17.39 -4.81
N PRO A 337 0.53 -18.48 -4.09
CA PRO A 337 0.61 -19.84 -4.63
C PRO A 337 -0.59 -20.20 -5.51
N VAL A 338 -1.64 -19.37 -5.51
CA VAL A 338 -2.93 -19.63 -6.13
C VAL A 338 -2.77 -19.86 -7.64
N LEU A 339 -3.26 -21.00 -8.14
CA LEU A 339 -3.16 -21.44 -9.55
C LEU A 339 -1.75 -21.78 -10.06
N LEU A 340 -0.72 -21.80 -9.21
CA LEU A 340 0.63 -22.15 -9.63
C LEU A 340 0.71 -23.58 -10.15
N LYS A 341 0.10 -24.53 -9.43
CA LYS A 341 0.14 -25.93 -9.82
C LYS A 341 -0.57 -26.15 -11.15
N GLU A 342 -1.74 -25.57 -11.33
CA GLU A 342 -2.53 -25.64 -12.56
C GLU A 342 -1.81 -24.97 -13.74
N LEU A 343 -1.14 -23.85 -13.50
CA LEU A 343 -0.30 -23.21 -14.52
C LEU A 343 0.86 -24.13 -14.93
N LYS A 344 1.53 -24.76 -13.95
CA LYS A 344 2.62 -25.72 -14.20
C LYS A 344 2.17 -26.92 -15.03
N GLU A 345 1.07 -27.55 -14.64
CA GLU A 345 0.50 -28.70 -15.37
C GLU A 345 0.17 -28.36 -16.83
N LYS A 346 -0.19 -27.10 -17.12
CA LYS A 346 -0.48 -26.63 -18.48
C LYS A 346 0.79 -26.21 -19.23
N VAL A 347 1.78 -25.59 -18.60
CA VAL A 347 2.97 -25.06 -19.28
C VAL A 347 4.03 -26.14 -19.55
N GLU A 348 4.15 -27.16 -18.71
CA GLU A 348 5.16 -28.21 -18.87
C GLU A 348 5.07 -29.00 -20.19
N PRO A 349 3.87 -29.39 -20.69
CA PRO A 349 3.74 -29.98 -22.02
C PRO A 349 4.20 -29.04 -23.14
N VAL A 350 3.84 -27.75 -23.04
CA VAL A 350 4.20 -26.71 -24.03
C VAL A 350 5.71 -26.51 -24.08
N ALA A 351 6.36 -26.43 -22.91
CA ALA A 351 7.81 -26.33 -22.79
C ALA A 351 8.53 -27.58 -23.34
N ARG A 352 7.97 -28.78 -23.12
CA ARG A 352 8.52 -30.03 -23.70
C ARG A 352 8.42 -30.06 -25.22
N GLU A 353 7.30 -29.60 -25.78
CA GLU A 353 7.15 -29.49 -27.22
C GLU A 353 8.10 -28.45 -27.82
N ALA A 354 8.23 -27.29 -27.17
CA ALA A 354 9.18 -26.26 -27.57
C ALA A 354 10.62 -26.77 -27.56
N ALA A 355 11.02 -27.52 -26.51
CA ALA A 355 12.35 -28.12 -26.41
C ALA A 355 12.63 -29.16 -27.52
N ALA A 356 11.60 -29.72 -28.15
CA ALA A 356 11.74 -30.70 -29.22
C ALA A 356 11.98 -30.08 -30.59
N PHE A 357 11.98 -28.74 -30.73
CA PHE A 357 12.26 -28.09 -32.00
C PHE A 357 13.69 -28.34 -32.48
N THR A 358 13.80 -28.84 -33.71
CA THR A 358 15.08 -29.25 -34.34
C THR A 358 16.03 -28.08 -34.60
N PHE A 359 15.51 -26.85 -34.65
CA PHE A 359 16.33 -25.66 -34.85
C PHE A 359 17.00 -25.13 -33.57
N LEU A 360 16.48 -25.44 -32.37
CA LEU A 360 17.06 -24.94 -31.11
C LEU A 360 18.52 -25.38 -30.90
N PRO A 361 18.90 -26.66 -31.09
CA PRO A 361 20.28 -27.08 -30.87
C PRO A 361 21.31 -26.40 -31.79
N PRO A 362 21.06 -26.22 -33.10
CA PRO A 362 21.94 -25.41 -33.95
C PRO A 362 22.15 -23.97 -33.47
N PHE A 363 21.10 -23.27 -33.02
CA PHE A 363 21.20 -21.91 -32.46
C PHE A 363 22.07 -21.88 -31.21
N GLY A 364 21.86 -22.81 -30.28
CA GLY A 364 22.69 -22.94 -29.08
C GLY A 364 24.16 -23.24 -29.39
N ALA A 365 24.41 -24.23 -30.24
CA ALA A 365 25.75 -24.61 -30.65
C ALA A 365 26.49 -23.46 -31.38
N TYR A 366 25.77 -22.64 -32.15
CA TYR A 366 26.36 -21.47 -32.80
C TYR A 366 26.78 -20.41 -31.79
N ALA A 367 25.91 -20.09 -30.82
CA ALA A 367 26.23 -19.17 -29.73
C ALA A 367 27.43 -19.64 -28.89
N ASP A 368 27.47 -20.93 -28.54
CA ASP A 368 28.57 -21.55 -27.80
C ASP A 368 29.88 -21.51 -28.61
N THR A 369 29.81 -21.79 -29.92
CA THR A 369 30.97 -21.73 -30.82
C THR A 369 31.50 -20.30 -30.91
N LEU A 370 30.64 -19.29 -31.03
CA LEU A 370 31.06 -17.88 -31.00
C LEU A 370 31.73 -17.52 -29.66
N ALA A 371 31.23 -18.00 -28.52
CA ALA A 371 31.86 -17.77 -27.22
C ALA A 371 33.26 -18.40 -27.14
N VAL A 372 33.45 -19.59 -27.69
CA VAL A 372 34.76 -20.26 -27.80
C VAL A 372 35.70 -19.49 -28.72
N ILE A 373 35.23 -19.05 -29.89
CA ILE A 373 36.01 -18.24 -30.83
C ILE A 373 36.44 -16.92 -30.18
N HIS A 374 35.53 -16.25 -29.46
CA HIS A 374 35.81 -15.00 -28.76
C HIS A 374 36.94 -15.18 -27.74
N LYS A 375 36.83 -16.24 -26.93
CA LYS A 375 37.88 -16.59 -25.95
C LYS A 375 39.20 -16.88 -26.64
N LYS A 376 39.20 -17.66 -27.73
CA LYS A 376 40.38 -17.96 -28.55
C LYS A 376 41.01 -16.69 -29.12
N ALA A 377 40.22 -15.77 -29.66
CA ALA A 377 40.67 -14.50 -30.19
C ALA A 377 41.34 -13.62 -29.10
N LEU A 378 40.72 -13.52 -27.92
CA LEU A 378 41.29 -12.83 -26.75
C LEU A 378 42.61 -13.46 -26.28
N ASP A 379 42.73 -14.78 -26.32
CA ASP A 379 43.97 -15.47 -25.95
C ASP A 379 45.08 -15.27 -27.00
N ILE A 380 44.74 -15.22 -28.29
CA ILE A 380 45.67 -14.84 -29.36
C ILE A 380 46.13 -13.39 -29.19
N LYS A 381 45.20 -12.45 -28.91
CA LYS A 381 45.52 -11.06 -28.57
C LYS A 381 46.54 -10.97 -27.44
N LYS A 382 46.31 -11.73 -26.36
CA LYS A 382 47.21 -11.78 -25.20
C LYS A 382 48.59 -12.33 -25.54
N LYS A 383 48.72 -13.23 -26.52
CA LYS A 383 50.01 -13.79 -26.96
C LYS A 383 50.73 -12.90 -27.98
N ILE A 384 50.00 -12.11 -28.77
CA ILE A 384 50.53 -11.25 -29.85
C ILE A 384 50.23 -9.75 -29.59
N ARG A 385 50.41 -9.29 -28.34
CA ARG A 385 50.00 -7.94 -27.90
C ARG A 385 50.66 -6.78 -28.65
N ARG A 386 51.82 -7.01 -29.28
CA ARG A 386 52.57 -5.98 -30.02
C ARG A 386 52.08 -5.80 -31.47
N ASN A 387 51.19 -6.67 -31.95
CA ASN A 387 50.62 -6.53 -33.29
C ASN A 387 49.33 -5.68 -33.19
N ILE A 388 49.39 -4.47 -33.79
CA ILE A 388 48.27 -3.51 -33.80
C ILE A 388 47.10 -4.05 -34.63
N GLU A 389 47.35 -4.68 -35.77
CA GLU A 389 46.33 -5.26 -36.64
C GLU A 389 45.52 -6.34 -35.91
N ILE A 390 46.19 -7.23 -35.15
CA ILE A 390 45.51 -8.22 -34.30
C ILE A 390 44.65 -7.52 -33.24
N THR A 391 45.12 -6.44 -32.64
CA THR A 391 44.35 -5.70 -31.63
C THR A 391 43.09 -5.07 -32.21
N ILE A 392 43.20 -4.47 -33.40
CA ILE A 392 42.08 -3.90 -34.14
C ILE A 392 41.08 -5.00 -34.51
N LYS A 393 41.56 -6.10 -35.11
CA LYS A 393 40.69 -7.18 -35.56
C LYS A 393 39.94 -7.87 -34.42
N ASN A 394 40.54 -8.02 -33.24
CA ASN A 394 39.79 -8.50 -32.06
C ASN A 394 38.62 -7.58 -31.72
N LYS A 395 38.80 -6.26 -31.78
CA LYS A 395 37.71 -5.31 -31.50
C LYS A 395 36.59 -5.41 -32.53
N GLU A 396 36.93 -5.62 -33.81
CA GLU A 396 35.95 -5.81 -34.88
C GLU A 396 35.16 -7.12 -34.72
N ILE A 397 35.83 -8.20 -34.32
CA ILE A 397 35.17 -9.47 -33.95
C ILE A 397 34.25 -9.28 -32.75
N ASP A 398 34.71 -8.58 -31.70
CA ASP A 398 33.91 -8.29 -30.52
C ASP A 398 32.63 -7.51 -30.90
N GLU A 399 32.74 -6.53 -31.81
CA GLU A 399 31.59 -5.78 -32.35
C GLU A 399 30.65 -6.67 -33.16
N SER A 400 31.18 -7.51 -34.04
CA SER A 400 30.39 -8.44 -34.85
C SER A 400 29.67 -9.48 -33.96
N PHE A 401 30.26 -9.89 -32.85
CA PHE A 401 29.63 -10.79 -31.87
C PHE A 401 28.58 -10.07 -31.03
N GLY A 402 28.81 -8.80 -30.68
CA GLY A 402 27.80 -7.92 -30.09
C GLY A 402 26.56 -7.84 -30.97
N LYS A 403 26.75 -7.57 -32.28
CA LYS A 403 25.66 -7.54 -33.27
C LYS A 403 24.88 -8.84 -33.36
N TYR A 404 25.54 -9.99 -33.27
CA TYR A 404 24.83 -11.27 -33.18
C TYR A 404 23.99 -11.39 -31.90
N ARG A 405 24.54 -11.01 -30.74
CA ARG A 405 23.81 -11.06 -29.45
C ARG A 405 22.63 -10.10 -29.38
N GLU A 406 22.69 -9.01 -30.13
CA GLU A 406 21.61 -8.03 -30.26
C GLU A 406 20.62 -8.37 -31.39
N SER A 407 20.90 -9.43 -32.17
CA SER A 407 20.00 -9.84 -33.25
C SER A 407 18.67 -10.36 -32.71
N THR A 408 17.59 -10.09 -33.46
CA THR A 408 16.24 -10.55 -33.13
C THR A 408 16.14 -12.07 -33.01
N GLU A 409 16.92 -12.80 -33.80
CA GLU A 409 16.93 -14.26 -33.85
C GLU A 409 17.62 -14.87 -32.64
N TYR A 410 18.74 -14.29 -32.22
CA TYR A 410 19.40 -14.72 -30.99
C TYR A 410 18.59 -14.36 -29.75
N ALA A 411 17.98 -13.16 -29.73
CA ALA A 411 17.06 -12.77 -28.66
C ALA A 411 15.88 -13.75 -28.56
N ALA A 412 15.24 -14.08 -29.70
CA ALA A 412 14.17 -15.08 -29.75
C ALA A 412 14.64 -16.46 -29.28
N TYR A 413 15.81 -16.93 -29.71
CA TYR A 413 16.39 -18.19 -29.21
C TYR A 413 16.56 -18.15 -27.68
N LYS A 414 17.14 -17.08 -27.15
CA LYS A 414 17.39 -16.92 -25.72
C LYS A 414 16.08 -16.92 -24.94
N ASP A 415 15.09 -16.16 -25.39
CA ASP A 415 13.77 -16.06 -24.76
C ASP A 415 13.02 -17.40 -24.79
N LEU A 416 13.10 -18.15 -25.89
CA LEU A 416 12.49 -19.47 -25.99
C LEU A 416 13.19 -20.51 -25.10
N LYS A 417 14.53 -20.42 -24.98
CA LYS A 417 15.30 -21.26 -24.05
C LYS A 417 14.99 -20.93 -22.60
N ASP A 418 14.96 -19.63 -22.25
CA ASP A 418 14.60 -19.13 -20.93
C ASP A 418 13.20 -19.60 -20.54
N PHE A 419 12.23 -19.52 -21.46
CA PHE A 419 10.90 -20.11 -21.28
C PHE A 419 10.95 -21.60 -20.93
N ILE A 420 11.69 -22.41 -21.68
CA ILE A 420 11.82 -23.85 -21.43
C ILE A 420 12.42 -24.11 -20.03
N ASP A 421 13.48 -23.38 -19.68
CA ASP A 421 14.18 -23.53 -18.41
C ASP A 421 13.31 -23.09 -17.23
N VAL A 422 12.63 -21.94 -17.34
CA VAL A 422 11.74 -21.39 -16.31
C VAL A 422 10.49 -22.25 -16.12
N ALA A 423 9.85 -22.70 -17.21
CA ALA A 423 8.66 -23.53 -17.15
C ALA A 423 8.92 -24.86 -16.40
N GLN A 424 10.12 -25.43 -16.53
CA GLN A 424 10.49 -26.67 -15.86
C GLN A 424 10.93 -26.47 -14.40
N ASN A 425 11.67 -25.40 -14.12
CA ASN A 425 12.41 -25.28 -12.86
C ASN A 425 11.86 -24.21 -11.91
N SER A 426 11.16 -23.19 -12.40
CA SER A 426 10.70 -22.08 -11.57
C SER A 426 9.55 -22.50 -10.67
N LEU A 427 9.53 -21.99 -9.44
CA LEU A 427 8.40 -22.10 -8.52
C LEU A 427 7.55 -20.83 -8.49
N SER A 428 7.86 -19.85 -9.32
CA SER A 428 7.17 -18.55 -9.35
C SER A 428 6.08 -18.54 -10.41
N PHE A 429 4.87 -18.08 -10.05
CA PHE A 429 3.76 -17.94 -10.99
C PHE A 429 4.07 -16.85 -12.02
N SER A 430 4.55 -15.69 -11.57
CA SER A 430 4.80 -14.55 -12.45
C SER A 430 6.01 -14.78 -13.36
N ASP A 431 7.03 -15.51 -12.91
CA ASP A 431 8.21 -15.79 -13.75
C ASP A 431 7.80 -16.72 -14.90
N ILE A 432 6.95 -17.72 -14.63
CA ILE A 432 6.39 -18.59 -15.67
C ILE A 432 5.55 -17.79 -16.67
N VAL A 433 4.72 -16.86 -16.20
CA VAL A 433 3.90 -16.00 -17.07
C VAL A 433 4.78 -15.10 -17.94
N GLU A 434 5.75 -14.39 -17.35
CA GLU A 434 6.66 -13.52 -18.08
C GLU A 434 7.47 -14.31 -19.13
N ALA A 435 7.99 -15.47 -18.75
CA ALA A 435 8.73 -16.33 -19.66
C ALA A 435 7.82 -16.90 -20.76
N SER A 436 6.54 -17.17 -20.47
CA SER A 436 5.56 -17.60 -21.49
C SER A 436 5.27 -16.50 -22.50
N GLU A 437 5.16 -15.24 -22.07
CA GLU A 437 5.00 -14.08 -22.97
C GLU A 437 6.21 -13.90 -23.88
N LYS A 438 7.42 -13.98 -23.32
CA LYS A 438 8.69 -13.94 -24.08
C LYS A 438 8.79 -15.11 -25.06
N GLY A 439 8.50 -16.32 -24.60
CA GLY A 439 8.45 -17.53 -25.43
C GLY A 439 7.47 -17.40 -26.60
N ARG A 440 6.27 -16.85 -26.36
CA ARG A 440 5.26 -16.60 -27.40
C ARG A 440 5.79 -15.63 -28.47
N ASN A 441 6.39 -14.52 -28.04
CA ASN A 441 6.99 -13.55 -28.96
C ASN A 441 8.14 -14.16 -29.76
N ALA A 442 8.99 -14.96 -29.12
CA ALA A 442 10.06 -15.70 -29.77
C ALA A 442 9.54 -16.69 -30.84
N ILE A 443 8.46 -17.42 -30.55
CA ILE A 443 7.83 -18.32 -31.51
C ILE A 443 7.26 -17.55 -32.69
N SER A 444 6.67 -16.37 -32.48
CA SER A 444 6.21 -15.51 -33.57
C SER A 444 7.36 -15.10 -34.49
N ILE A 445 8.54 -14.79 -33.93
CA ILE A 445 9.76 -14.48 -34.70
C ILE A 445 10.23 -15.72 -35.48
N PHE A 446 10.31 -16.88 -34.85
CA PHE A 446 10.69 -18.11 -35.55
C PHE A 446 9.70 -18.51 -36.64
N LYS A 447 8.41 -18.29 -36.42
CA LYS A 447 7.38 -18.49 -37.44
C LYS A 447 7.60 -17.61 -38.66
N GLN A 448 7.99 -16.35 -38.48
CA GLN A 448 8.36 -15.46 -39.59
C GLN A 448 9.63 -15.96 -40.29
N ILE A 449 10.68 -16.30 -39.55
CA ILE A 449 11.96 -16.79 -40.11
C ILE A 449 11.74 -18.04 -40.97
N TYR A 450 11.05 -19.06 -40.42
CA TYR A 450 10.85 -20.34 -41.11
C TYR A 450 9.70 -20.32 -42.12
N GLY A 451 8.65 -19.53 -41.87
CA GLY A 451 7.50 -19.38 -42.76
C GLY A 451 7.83 -18.57 -44.02
N GLU A 452 8.52 -17.44 -43.84
CA GLU A 452 8.83 -16.49 -44.91
C GLU A 452 10.28 -16.62 -45.43
N ASN A 453 11.07 -17.57 -44.91
CA ASN A 453 12.50 -17.74 -45.22
C ASN A 453 13.36 -16.50 -44.93
N LEU A 454 13.03 -15.75 -43.88
CA LEU A 454 13.71 -14.51 -43.52
C LEU A 454 15.00 -14.76 -42.72
N PHE A 455 16.00 -15.42 -43.32
CA PHE A 455 17.32 -15.63 -42.70
C PHE A 455 18.32 -14.49 -43.00
N ASN A 456 17.89 -13.42 -43.66
CA ASN A 456 18.77 -12.36 -44.19
C ASN A 456 19.65 -11.70 -43.11
N ASN A 457 19.14 -11.50 -41.90
CA ASN A 457 19.92 -10.90 -40.82
C ASN A 457 21.00 -11.86 -40.30
N ILE A 458 20.64 -13.13 -40.04
CA ILE A 458 21.61 -14.16 -39.65
C ILE A 458 22.67 -14.30 -40.74
N ASP A 459 22.27 -14.33 -42.01
CA ASP A 459 23.20 -14.46 -43.14
C ASP A 459 24.15 -13.28 -43.25
N SER A 460 23.64 -12.06 -43.09
CA SER A 460 24.45 -10.85 -43.09
C SER A 460 25.44 -10.81 -41.92
N ILE A 461 24.97 -11.11 -40.71
CA ILE A 461 25.82 -11.16 -39.51
C ILE A 461 26.86 -12.27 -39.61
N HIS A 462 26.45 -13.46 -40.06
CA HIS A 462 27.34 -14.60 -40.24
C HIS A 462 28.39 -14.33 -41.32
N ALA A 463 28.00 -13.77 -42.47
CA ALA A 463 28.94 -13.39 -43.52
C ALA A 463 29.95 -12.36 -43.02
N LYS A 464 29.52 -11.39 -42.20
CA LYS A 464 30.43 -10.43 -41.57
C LYS A 464 31.40 -11.11 -40.60
N ILE A 465 30.89 -11.96 -39.70
CA ILE A 465 31.72 -12.72 -38.75
C ILE A 465 32.76 -13.57 -39.51
N LYS A 466 32.33 -14.24 -40.58
CA LYS A 466 33.20 -15.05 -41.43
C LYS A 466 34.30 -14.22 -42.08
N ALA A 467 33.94 -13.10 -42.71
CA ALA A 467 34.92 -12.18 -43.31
C ALA A 467 35.91 -11.66 -42.27
N ASP A 468 35.44 -11.32 -41.06
CA ASP A 468 36.30 -10.89 -39.97
C ASP A 468 37.29 -11.98 -39.54
N LEU A 469 36.85 -13.24 -39.46
CA LEU A 469 37.71 -14.37 -39.11
C LEU A 469 38.71 -14.73 -40.23
N GLU A 470 38.31 -14.64 -41.49
CA GLU A 470 39.18 -14.85 -42.65
C GLU A 470 40.27 -13.77 -42.74
N GLU A 471 39.91 -12.51 -42.51
CA GLU A 471 40.88 -11.42 -42.41
C GLU A 471 41.83 -11.64 -41.22
N TYR A 472 41.31 -12.08 -40.07
CA TYR A 472 42.13 -12.45 -38.92
C TYR A 472 43.16 -13.53 -39.29
N ASN A 473 42.75 -14.56 -40.04
CA ASN A 473 43.65 -15.61 -40.52
C ASN A 473 44.73 -15.06 -41.46
N SER A 474 44.38 -14.13 -42.34
CA SER A 474 45.33 -13.43 -43.23
C SER A 474 46.38 -12.62 -42.43
N ILE A 475 45.96 -11.94 -41.37
CA ILE A 475 46.87 -11.22 -40.46
C ILE A 475 47.80 -12.22 -39.75
N LEU A 476 47.26 -13.33 -39.23
CA LEU A 476 48.07 -14.37 -38.58
C LEU A 476 49.13 -14.97 -39.51
N ALA A 477 48.79 -15.18 -40.79
CA ALA A 477 49.73 -15.69 -41.79
C ALA A 477 50.92 -14.73 -42.07
N LYS A 478 50.72 -13.42 -41.88
CA LYS A 478 51.78 -12.40 -42.03
C LYS A 478 52.69 -12.29 -40.80
N VAL A 479 52.34 -12.90 -39.66
CA VAL A 479 53.16 -12.87 -38.45
C VAL A 479 54.37 -13.79 -38.59
N ARG A 480 55.58 -13.21 -38.67
CA ARG A 480 56.85 -13.92 -38.92
C ARG A 480 57.14 -15.12 -38.02
N ARG A 481 56.67 -15.11 -36.76
CA ARG A 481 56.79 -16.23 -35.81
C ARG A 481 55.56 -16.28 -34.90
N LEU A 482 54.65 -17.22 -35.16
CA LEU A 482 53.48 -17.45 -34.32
C LEU A 482 53.88 -18.12 -33.00
N PRO A 483 53.39 -17.64 -31.83
CA PRO A 483 53.58 -18.31 -30.55
C PRO A 483 53.00 -19.73 -30.55
N ARG A 484 53.60 -20.65 -29.78
CA ARG A 484 53.14 -22.05 -29.68
C ARG A 484 51.67 -22.10 -29.23
N GLY A 485 50.88 -22.93 -29.92
CA GLY A 485 49.44 -23.11 -29.64
C GLY A 485 48.57 -21.92 -30.05
N VAL A 486 49.00 -21.13 -31.05
CA VAL A 486 48.13 -20.22 -31.80
C VAL A 486 47.71 -20.94 -33.07
N GLU A 487 46.42 -21.18 -33.21
CA GLU A 487 45.80 -21.80 -34.39
C GLU A 487 44.91 -20.78 -35.10
N ASN A 488 44.79 -20.91 -36.42
CA ASN A 488 43.85 -20.12 -37.23
C ASN A 488 42.39 -20.52 -36.94
N PHE A 489 41.44 -19.80 -37.53
CA PHE A 489 40.00 -20.00 -37.34
C PHE A 489 39.33 -20.81 -38.47
N GLU A 490 40.08 -21.47 -39.36
CA GLU A 490 39.50 -22.19 -40.52
C GLU A 490 38.51 -23.29 -40.10
N LYS A 491 38.89 -24.09 -39.09
CA LYS A 491 37.99 -25.12 -38.53
C LYS A 491 36.75 -24.50 -37.89
N ASP A 492 36.93 -23.38 -37.20
CA ASP A 492 35.85 -22.68 -36.52
C ASP A 492 34.84 -22.10 -37.53
N ILE A 493 35.33 -21.51 -38.63
CA ILE A 493 34.51 -21.02 -39.75
C ILE A 493 33.70 -22.17 -40.35
N ALA A 494 34.33 -23.32 -40.64
CA ALA A 494 33.63 -24.47 -41.20
C ALA A 494 32.53 -25.02 -40.26
N VAL A 495 32.77 -24.96 -38.94
CA VAL A 495 31.74 -25.33 -37.94
C VAL A 495 30.59 -24.31 -37.95
N LEU A 496 30.87 -23.01 -37.99
CA LEU A 496 29.83 -21.98 -38.06
C LEU A 496 29.00 -22.09 -39.35
N ASP A 497 29.65 -22.29 -40.51
CA ASP A 497 28.98 -22.51 -41.81
C ASP A 497 28.03 -23.72 -41.73
N ALA A 498 28.49 -24.84 -41.15
CA ALA A 498 27.68 -26.04 -40.98
C ALA A 498 26.50 -25.84 -40.02
N LEU A 499 26.68 -25.02 -38.97
CA LEU A 499 25.60 -24.71 -38.03
C LEU A 499 24.54 -23.80 -38.66
N VAL A 500 24.93 -22.80 -39.44
CA VAL A 500 23.97 -21.94 -40.18
C VAL A 500 23.22 -22.76 -41.23
N ALA A 501 23.91 -23.68 -41.94
CA ALA A 501 23.25 -24.61 -42.85
C ALA A 501 22.20 -25.46 -42.11
N ARG A 502 22.55 -26.04 -40.94
CA ARG A 502 21.60 -26.80 -40.11
C ARG A 502 20.42 -25.97 -39.60
N MET A 503 20.63 -24.69 -39.24
CA MET A 503 19.52 -23.79 -38.87
C MET A 503 18.51 -23.64 -40.01
N LYS A 504 18.99 -23.50 -41.25
CA LYS A 504 18.15 -23.37 -42.45
C LYS A 504 17.50 -24.69 -42.85
N GLU A 505 18.22 -25.79 -42.73
CA GLU A 505 17.75 -27.16 -43.04
C GLU A 505 16.71 -27.68 -42.04
N ALA A 506 16.69 -27.14 -40.82
CA ALA A 506 15.66 -27.44 -39.82
C ALA A 506 14.23 -27.04 -40.24
N LYS A 507 14.06 -26.47 -41.44
CA LYS A 507 12.76 -26.18 -42.03
C LYS A 507 12.03 -27.47 -42.43
N SER A 508 11.13 -27.96 -41.58
CA SER A 508 10.08 -28.88 -42.00
C SER A 508 8.72 -28.16 -42.07
N THR A 509 7.87 -28.53 -43.04
CA THR A 509 6.47 -28.06 -43.09
C THR A 509 5.69 -28.44 -41.83
N THR A 510 6.14 -29.46 -41.12
CA THR A 510 5.59 -29.92 -39.84
C THR A 510 5.91 -28.95 -38.70
N ASP A 511 7.09 -28.32 -38.69
CA ASP A 511 7.51 -27.42 -37.61
C ASP A 511 6.83 -26.04 -37.69
N VAL A 512 6.53 -25.53 -38.89
CA VAL A 512 5.80 -24.25 -39.04
C VAL A 512 4.35 -24.34 -38.52
N ALA A 513 3.70 -25.49 -38.76
CA ALA A 513 2.37 -25.77 -38.22
C ALA A 513 2.41 -25.87 -36.68
N LYS A 514 3.40 -26.61 -36.13
CA LYS A 514 3.62 -26.71 -34.69
C LYS A 514 3.92 -25.37 -34.03
N LEU A 515 4.71 -24.50 -34.65
CA LEU A 515 4.97 -23.15 -34.13
C LEU A 515 3.66 -22.34 -33.98
N SER A 516 2.73 -22.49 -34.92
CA SER A 516 1.43 -21.79 -34.82
C SER A 516 0.53 -22.37 -33.73
N ASP A 517 0.53 -23.70 -33.56
CA ASP A 517 -0.21 -24.34 -32.48
C ASP A 517 0.37 -23.97 -31.10
N LEU A 518 1.70 -24.03 -30.96
CA LEU A 518 2.39 -23.70 -29.71
C LEU A 518 2.25 -22.22 -29.35
N GLN A 519 2.26 -21.31 -30.33
CA GLN A 519 1.92 -19.90 -30.10
C GLN A 519 0.52 -19.76 -29.51
N LYS A 520 -0.48 -20.46 -30.05
CA LYS A 520 -1.85 -20.43 -29.56
C LYS A 520 -1.96 -21.04 -28.16
N GLN A 521 -1.26 -22.15 -27.89
CA GLN A 521 -1.21 -22.75 -26.54
C GLN A 521 -0.62 -21.77 -25.51
N LEU A 522 0.43 -21.02 -25.87
CA LEU A 522 0.98 -19.97 -25.01
C LEU A 522 0.02 -18.79 -24.82
N GLU A 523 -0.72 -18.38 -25.86
CA GLU A 523 -1.77 -17.37 -25.72
C GLU A 523 -2.88 -17.84 -24.76
N GLU A 524 -3.31 -19.09 -24.87
CA GLU A 524 -4.27 -19.70 -23.94
C GLU A 524 -3.73 -19.76 -22.50
N LEU A 525 -2.42 -20.02 -22.32
CA LEU A 525 -1.75 -19.99 -21.01
C LEU A 525 -1.72 -18.58 -20.40
N ILE A 526 -1.39 -17.57 -21.20
CA ILE A 526 -1.35 -16.16 -20.76
C ILE A 526 -2.77 -15.70 -20.40
N LEU A 527 -3.77 -16.06 -21.21
CA LEU A 527 -5.19 -15.80 -20.90
C LEU A 527 -5.62 -16.52 -19.64
N PHE A 528 -5.25 -17.80 -19.45
CA PHE A 528 -5.50 -18.52 -18.21
C PHE A 528 -4.88 -17.81 -17.00
N ALA A 529 -3.66 -17.30 -17.11
CA ALA A 529 -3.01 -16.58 -16.02
C ALA A 529 -3.71 -15.24 -15.70
N ALA A 530 -4.27 -14.56 -16.70
CA ALA A 530 -4.99 -13.29 -16.53
C ALA A 530 -6.44 -13.49 -16.01
N ASP A 531 -7.15 -14.46 -16.56
CA ASP A 531 -8.56 -14.71 -16.28
C ASP A 531 -8.78 -15.62 -15.07
N GLY A 532 -7.81 -16.49 -14.78
CA GLY A 532 -7.90 -17.49 -13.73
C GLY A 532 -8.86 -18.63 -14.09
N ILE A 533 -9.47 -19.24 -13.07
CA ILE A 533 -10.44 -20.32 -13.23
C ILE A 533 -11.79 -19.93 -12.64
N THR A 534 -12.85 -20.56 -13.16
CA THR A 534 -14.18 -20.43 -12.59
C THR A 534 -14.66 -21.78 -12.08
N ILE A 535 -14.99 -21.86 -10.80
CA ILE A 535 -15.45 -23.09 -10.14
C ILE A 535 -16.95 -22.98 -9.87
N PRO A 536 -17.75 -24.02 -10.17
CA PRO A 536 -19.17 -24.02 -9.81
C PRO A 536 -19.35 -24.00 -8.28
N GLN A 537 -20.19 -23.09 -7.80
CA GLN A 537 -20.58 -22.98 -6.39
C GLN A 537 -22.10 -23.04 -6.29
N TYR A 538 -22.61 -23.90 -5.41
CA TYR A 538 -24.06 -24.15 -5.27
C TYR A 538 -24.76 -24.47 -6.62
N TYR A 539 -24.14 -25.33 -7.44
CA TYR A 539 -24.59 -25.84 -8.74
C TYR A 539 -24.73 -24.84 -9.90
N ILE A 540 -25.40 -23.70 -9.68
CA ILE A 540 -25.71 -22.73 -10.75
C ILE A 540 -24.85 -21.48 -10.71
N PHE A 541 -24.22 -21.19 -9.57
CA PHE A 541 -23.36 -20.02 -9.43
C PHE A 541 -21.91 -20.40 -9.67
N LYS A 542 -21.09 -19.37 -9.88
CA LYS A 542 -19.71 -19.49 -10.31
C LYS A 542 -18.86 -18.59 -9.44
N LYS A 543 -17.77 -19.14 -8.90
CA LYS A 543 -16.73 -18.41 -8.16
C LYS A 543 -15.51 -18.25 -9.06
N SER A 544 -15.04 -17.02 -9.23
CA SER A 544 -13.80 -16.72 -9.95
C SER A 544 -12.62 -16.83 -8.99
N ILE A 545 -11.62 -17.62 -9.36
CA ILE A 545 -10.35 -17.73 -8.65
C ILE A 545 -9.25 -17.19 -9.55
N LYS A 546 -8.48 -16.22 -9.05
CA LYS A 546 -7.36 -15.61 -9.76
C LYS A 546 -6.14 -15.59 -8.87
N ASN A 547 -4.95 -15.69 -9.46
CA ASN A 547 -3.71 -15.44 -8.72
C ASN A 547 -3.69 -13.98 -8.23
N VAL A 548 -3.33 -13.79 -6.96
CA VAL A 548 -3.39 -12.46 -6.31
C VAL A 548 -2.19 -11.59 -6.73
N GLY A 549 -1.11 -12.21 -7.17
CA GLY A 549 0.11 -11.57 -7.64
C GLY A 549 1.29 -11.77 -6.68
N TYR A 550 2.24 -10.86 -6.77
CA TYR A 550 3.45 -10.80 -5.96
C TYR A 550 3.78 -9.38 -5.48
N ILE A 551 4.68 -9.32 -4.50
CA ILE A 551 5.41 -8.12 -4.07
C ILE A 551 6.91 -8.37 -4.29
N TYR A 552 7.59 -7.46 -5.00
CA TYR A 552 9.03 -7.50 -5.23
C TYR A 552 9.57 -6.08 -5.37
N LYS A 553 10.71 -5.76 -4.73
CA LYS A 553 11.33 -4.41 -4.77
C LYS A 553 10.36 -3.26 -4.41
N ASN A 554 9.49 -3.50 -3.43
CA ASN A 554 8.39 -2.61 -3.00
C ASN A 554 7.29 -2.36 -4.05
N THR A 555 7.32 -3.07 -5.17
CA THR A 555 6.29 -3.02 -6.20
C THR A 555 5.26 -4.12 -5.96
N ARG A 556 3.98 -3.74 -5.92
CA ARG A 556 2.84 -4.65 -5.81
C ARG A 556 2.22 -4.84 -7.19
N SER A 557 2.27 -6.04 -7.71
CA SER A 557 1.77 -6.36 -9.06
C SER A 557 0.28 -6.03 -9.30
N TRP A 558 -0.55 -5.99 -8.25
CA TRP A 558 -1.97 -5.60 -8.35
C TRP A 558 -2.21 -4.09 -8.37
N GLU A 559 -1.19 -3.27 -8.05
CA GLU A 559 -1.25 -1.81 -8.17
C GLU A 559 -0.88 -1.38 -9.60
N GLU A 560 0.11 -2.04 -10.22
CA GLU A 560 0.51 -1.78 -11.62
C GLU A 560 -0.62 -1.99 -12.62
N LYS A 561 -1.50 -2.98 -12.36
CA LYS A 561 -2.66 -3.28 -13.21
C LYS A 561 -3.73 -2.18 -13.22
N LYS A 562 -3.68 -1.19 -12.30
CA LYS A 562 -4.64 -0.08 -12.25
C LYS A 562 -4.20 1.14 -13.07
N GLU A 563 -2.93 1.21 -13.46
CA GLU A 563 -2.35 2.34 -14.20
C GLU A 563 -2.30 2.12 -15.72
N LYS A 564 -2.60 0.90 -16.19
CA LYS A 564 -2.81 0.54 -17.60
C LYS A 564 -4.29 0.39 -17.90
#